data_AF-A0A1G7WKJ4-F1
#
_entry.id   AF-A0A1G7WKJ4-F1
#
_cell.length_a   1.000
_cell.length_b   1.000
_cell.length_c   1.000
_cell.angle_alpha   90.00
_cell.angle_beta   90.00
_cell.angle_gamma   90.00
#
_symmetry.space_group_name_H-M   'P 1'
#
loop_
_entity.id
_entity.type
_entity.pdbx_description
1 polymer ?
#
loop_
_entity_poly.entity_id
_entity_poly.type
_entity_poly.pdbx_seq_one_letter_code
_entity_poly.pdbx_strand_id
1 'polypeptide(L)'
;MYTLRPYQADSVKAVLHYFHKHSTPAVIVLPTGAGKSLVIAELARLAKGRVLVLAHVKELVEQNHGKYEGYGQKGAIFSAGLGRKETDQQVVFASVQSVVRNLDAFKNQFSLLVIDECHRVPDDKSSSYQKVISHLRELNPGIKVLGLTATPYRLGMGWIYQYHTRGQVRSEEPRFFRDCIFELPIRYLLDEQFLTPAKMLDTPVLSYDFSQLKPANTGRYKESELDSVIDKDKRATPQIIHQVIDMAKTRQGVMIFAATVRHAKEIHQLLPQGQAQLVIGDTPTPERDDIIQRFKQREIKYLVNVSVLTTGFDAPHVDLIAILRPTESISLYQQIVGRGLRLSPGKHDCLVLDYAGNSYDLYQPEVGDPKPDSDSEIITIPCPACGFNNNFWGKLDSNGFLLEHYGRKCQGFFTDEDTGEREHCNYRFRAKYCPECGADNDIAARICHECDATLVDPDKKLKEALNLKDALVFECSDMQLSVHKLESGKSQLKVTYLGDNQAQVHEFWPLSTQKQKAEFKSRFVRPHLADKHRPFEEASPSKIVANQHRFRPPQFVIARKVGRFWKMRDKVFEDELTQG
;
A
#
# COMPACT_ATOMS: atom_id res chain seq x y z
N MET A 1 8.36 36.55 -0.44
CA MET A 1 7.21 35.83 0.13
C MET A 1 6.77 34.79 -0.88
N TYR A 2 6.75 33.51 -0.52
CA TYR A 2 6.30 32.47 -1.46
C TYR A 2 4.80 32.58 -1.68
N THR A 3 4.35 32.41 -2.93
CA THR A 3 2.93 32.25 -3.22
C THR A 3 2.63 30.76 -3.30
N LEU A 4 1.67 30.28 -2.51
CA LEU A 4 1.27 28.89 -2.53
C LEU A 4 0.60 28.54 -3.87
N ARG A 5 0.92 27.36 -4.38
CA ARG A 5 0.19 26.75 -5.51
C ARG A 5 -1.22 26.34 -5.06
N PRO A 6 -2.20 26.19 -5.98
CA PRO A 6 -3.58 25.86 -5.63
C PRO A 6 -3.69 24.63 -4.71
N TYR A 7 -3.07 23.52 -5.06
CA TYR A 7 -3.09 22.30 -4.23
C TYR A 7 -2.44 22.48 -2.85
N GLN A 8 -1.44 23.35 -2.73
CA GLN A 8 -0.81 23.66 -1.44
C GLN A 8 -1.78 24.45 -0.56
N ALA A 9 -2.42 25.48 -1.13
CA ALA A 9 -3.44 26.26 -0.44
C ALA A 9 -4.63 25.38 -0.03
N ASP A 10 -5.08 24.46 -0.90
CA ASP A 10 -6.17 23.55 -0.60
C ASP A 10 -5.81 22.53 0.48
N SER A 11 -4.55 22.05 0.51
CA SER A 11 -4.07 21.21 1.61
C SER A 11 -4.07 21.96 2.96
N VAL A 12 -3.68 23.24 2.97
CA VAL A 12 -3.74 24.10 4.15
C VAL A 12 -5.19 24.31 4.60
N LYS A 13 -6.10 24.62 3.67
CA LYS A 13 -7.53 24.76 3.96
C LYS A 13 -8.13 23.47 4.52
N ALA A 14 -7.77 22.31 3.99
CA ALA A 14 -8.24 21.01 4.47
C ALA A 14 -7.81 20.77 5.93
N VAL A 15 -6.55 21.05 6.24
CA VAL A 15 -6.01 20.98 7.62
C VAL A 15 -6.76 21.90 8.56
N LEU A 16 -6.94 23.17 8.18
CA LEU A 16 -7.69 24.13 8.98
C LEU A 16 -9.13 23.64 9.18
N HIS A 17 -9.86 23.35 8.11
CA HIS A 17 -11.25 22.89 8.17
C HIS A 17 -11.42 21.70 9.12
N TYR A 18 -10.54 20.71 9.00
CA TYR A 18 -10.56 19.52 9.84
C TYR A 18 -10.33 19.86 11.32
N PHE A 19 -9.29 20.62 11.66
CA PHE A 19 -8.97 20.90 13.08
C PHE A 19 -9.90 21.91 13.75
N HIS A 20 -10.72 22.66 13.00
CA HIS A 20 -11.83 23.43 13.56
C HIS A 20 -12.97 22.53 14.06
N LYS A 21 -13.14 21.33 13.49
CA LYS A 21 -14.23 20.39 13.82
C LYS A 21 -13.76 19.19 14.66
N HIS A 22 -12.50 18.81 14.53
CA HIS A 22 -11.96 17.57 15.10
C HIS A 22 -10.66 17.82 15.86
N SER A 23 -10.38 16.99 16.88
CA SER A 23 -9.12 17.01 17.65
C SER A 23 -8.25 15.78 17.42
N THR A 24 -8.76 14.78 16.70
CA THR A 24 -8.05 13.54 16.41
C THR A 24 -6.85 13.78 15.49
N PRO A 25 -5.76 13.01 15.62
CA PRO A 25 -4.60 13.16 14.74
C PRO A 25 -4.96 12.86 13.29
N ALA A 26 -4.44 13.68 12.40
CA ALA A 26 -4.69 13.56 10.96
C ALA A 26 -3.38 13.58 10.17
N VAL A 27 -3.44 13.11 8.93
CA VAL A 27 -2.32 13.11 7.99
C VAL A 27 -2.74 13.74 6.67
N ILE A 28 -1.81 14.44 6.03
CA ILE A 28 -1.89 14.77 4.61
C ILE A 28 -0.79 14.04 3.83
N VAL A 29 -1.16 13.54 2.66
CA VAL A 29 -0.27 12.79 1.77
C VAL A 29 0.07 13.67 0.58
N LEU A 30 1.33 14.09 0.52
CA LEU A 30 1.86 14.97 -0.51
C LEU A 30 3.13 14.34 -1.12
N PRO A 31 3.13 14.03 -2.43
CA PRO A 31 4.24 13.39 -3.11
C PRO A 31 5.56 14.13 -2.94
N THR A 32 6.66 13.42 -3.15
CA THR A 32 7.98 14.04 -3.19
C THR A 32 8.01 15.10 -4.29
N GLY A 33 8.53 16.29 -3.97
CA GLY A 33 8.54 17.43 -4.89
C GLY A 33 7.28 18.32 -4.84
N ALA A 34 6.20 17.91 -4.16
CA ALA A 34 4.99 18.74 -4.01
C ALA A 34 5.20 20.03 -3.19
N GLY A 35 6.32 20.14 -2.47
CA GLY A 35 6.64 21.30 -1.63
C GLY A 35 6.02 21.22 -0.23
N LYS A 36 6.04 20.04 0.41
CA LYS A 36 5.59 19.83 1.81
C LYS A 36 6.09 20.92 2.77
N SER A 37 7.36 21.28 2.68
CA SER A 37 7.96 22.32 3.53
C SER A 37 7.28 23.69 3.42
N LEU A 38 6.72 24.05 2.25
CA LEU A 38 5.94 25.28 2.10
C LEU A 38 4.59 25.20 2.79
N VAL A 39 3.94 24.03 2.77
CA VAL A 39 2.68 23.77 3.49
C VAL A 39 2.92 23.81 5.00
N ILE A 40 3.99 23.18 5.49
CA ILE A 40 4.41 23.23 6.90
C ILE A 40 4.64 24.68 7.33
N ALA A 41 5.41 25.44 6.54
CA ALA A 41 5.71 26.83 6.84
C ALA A 41 4.45 27.71 6.87
N GLU A 42 3.51 27.53 5.94
CA GLU A 42 2.25 28.28 5.96
C GLU A 42 1.37 27.91 7.17
N LEU A 43 1.23 26.63 7.48
CA LEU A 43 0.48 26.18 8.67
C LEU A 43 1.08 26.75 9.95
N ALA A 44 2.42 26.77 10.05
CA ALA A 44 3.12 27.35 11.17
C ALA A 44 2.90 28.87 11.28
N ARG A 45 2.86 29.57 10.13
CA ARG A 45 2.61 31.02 10.05
C ARG A 45 1.17 31.38 10.44
N LEU A 46 0.19 30.55 10.07
CA LEU A 46 -1.23 30.78 10.36
C LEU A 46 -1.63 30.39 11.78
N ALA A 47 -0.83 29.58 12.47
CA ALA A 47 -1.12 29.16 13.83
C ALA A 47 -1.09 30.34 14.80
N LYS A 48 -2.11 30.44 15.66
CA LYS A 48 -2.19 31.48 16.71
C LYS A 48 -1.36 31.15 17.96
N GLY A 49 -1.13 29.85 18.22
CA GLY A 49 -0.31 29.37 19.32
C GLY A 49 1.09 28.94 18.88
N ARG A 50 1.82 28.27 19.77
CA ARG A 50 3.14 27.73 19.43
C ARG A 50 3.02 26.47 18.60
N VAL A 51 3.95 26.30 17.66
CA VAL A 51 4.01 25.16 16.75
C VAL A 51 5.34 24.44 16.93
N LEU A 52 5.27 23.12 17.11
CA LEU A 52 6.43 22.26 17.05
C LEU A 52 6.40 21.50 15.72
N VAL A 53 7.45 21.65 14.92
CA VAL A 53 7.65 20.89 13.68
C VAL A 53 8.76 19.85 13.92
N LEU A 54 8.38 18.58 13.93
CA LEU A 54 9.29 17.45 14.11
C LEU A 54 9.70 16.86 12.77
N ALA A 55 11.00 16.54 12.64
CA ALA A 55 11.54 15.71 11.57
C ALA A 55 12.57 14.70 12.13
N HIS A 56 12.84 13.62 11.40
CA HIS A 56 13.76 12.57 11.87
C HIS A 56 15.24 12.88 11.61
N VAL A 57 15.56 13.67 10.57
CA VAL A 57 16.93 14.01 10.16
C VAL A 57 17.16 15.51 10.21
N LYS A 58 18.41 15.91 10.46
CA LYS A 58 18.79 17.33 10.62
C LYS A 58 18.54 18.15 9.35
N GLU A 59 18.71 17.53 8.18
CA GLU A 59 18.57 18.16 6.87
C GLU A 59 17.12 18.58 6.62
N LEU A 60 16.13 17.78 7.06
CA LEU A 60 14.72 18.17 7.00
C LEU A 60 14.38 19.28 8.00
N VAL A 61 15.00 19.26 9.19
CA VAL A 61 14.83 20.34 10.17
C VAL A 61 15.31 21.66 9.59
N GLU A 62 16.52 21.68 9.02
CA GLU A 62 17.11 22.86 8.37
C GLU A 62 16.29 23.32 7.16
N GLN A 63 15.88 22.38 6.30
CA GLN A 63 15.06 22.70 5.13
C GLN A 63 13.71 23.33 5.51
N ASN A 64 13.00 22.75 6.48
CA ASN A 64 11.70 23.25 6.92
C ASN A 64 11.84 24.61 7.60
N HIS A 65 12.86 24.81 8.44
CA HIS A 65 13.18 26.10 9.06
C HIS A 65 13.48 27.17 8.00
N GLY A 66 14.35 26.89 7.02
CA GLY A 66 14.69 27.84 5.97
C GLY A 66 13.50 28.24 5.07
N LYS A 67 12.55 27.33 4.83
CA LYS A 67 11.31 27.67 4.09
C LYS A 67 10.42 28.61 4.90
N TYR A 68 10.37 28.44 6.22
CA TYR A 68 9.63 29.32 7.11
C TYR A 68 10.26 30.71 7.20
N GLU A 69 11.58 30.80 7.34
CA GLU A 69 12.28 32.10 7.34
C GLU A 69 12.17 32.83 5.99
N GLY A 70 12.04 32.10 4.88
CA GLY A 70 11.79 32.70 3.56
C GLY A 70 10.44 33.44 3.44
N TYR A 71 9.52 33.29 4.41
CA TYR A 71 8.33 34.12 4.55
C TYR A 71 8.57 35.41 5.38
N GLY A 72 9.81 35.69 5.77
CA GLY A 72 10.15 36.79 6.67
C GLY A 72 9.79 36.53 8.14
N GLN A 73 9.54 35.27 8.49
CA GLN A 73 9.23 34.84 9.85
C GLN A 73 10.51 34.43 10.59
N LYS A 74 10.48 34.39 11.93
CA LYS A 74 11.58 33.88 12.76
C LYS A 74 11.16 32.59 13.44
N GLY A 75 11.96 31.54 13.28
CA GLY A 75 11.75 30.23 13.91
C GLY A 75 12.99 29.78 14.67
N ALA A 76 12.79 28.99 15.72
CA ALA A 76 13.86 28.38 16.50
C ALA A 76 14.25 27.01 15.92
N ILE A 77 15.51 26.61 16.09
CA ILE A 77 15.97 25.24 15.80
C ILE A 77 16.37 24.51 17.08
N PHE A 78 15.84 23.29 17.25
CA PHE A 78 16.26 22.35 18.28
C PHE A 78 16.78 21.04 17.67
N SER A 79 18.05 21.00 17.32
CA SER A 79 18.68 19.81 16.73
C SER A 79 20.16 19.72 17.10
N ALA A 80 20.53 18.65 17.80
CA ALA A 80 21.93 18.37 18.13
C ALA A 80 22.81 18.25 16.87
N GLY A 81 22.26 17.69 15.78
CA GLY A 81 22.97 17.58 14.50
C GLY A 81 23.23 18.92 13.80
N LEU A 82 22.57 20.00 14.22
CA LEU A 82 22.81 21.37 13.75
C LEU A 82 23.51 22.23 14.81
N GLY A 83 23.86 21.66 15.97
CA GLY A 83 24.47 22.40 17.09
C GLY A 83 23.56 23.45 17.73
N ARG A 84 22.24 23.44 17.46
CA ARG A 84 21.28 24.44 17.93
C ARG A 84 20.28 23.85 18.93
N LYS A 85 20.00 24.57 20.02
CA LYS A 85 19.09 24.17 21.11
C LYS A 85 18.17 25.32 21.53
N GLU A 86 17.44 25.86 20.57
CA GLU A 86 16.57 27.02 20.74
C GLU A 86 15.11 26.59 20.93
N THR A 87 14.40 27.22 21.85
CA THR A 87 12.97 26.98 22.12
C THR A 87 12.23 28.27 22.47
N ASP A 88 12.78 29.43 22.13
CA ASP A 88 12.29 30.76 22.51
C ASP A 88 11.29 31.35 21.50
N GLN A 89 11.20 30.79 20.30
CA GLN A 89 10.32 31.27 19.23
C GLN A 89 8.94 30.59 19.23
N GLN A 90 7.95 31.27 18.62
CA GLN A 90 6.59 30.72 18.44
C GLN A 90 6.62 29.39 17.69
N VAL A 91 7.45 29.29 16.65
CA VAL A 91 7.62 28.07 15.86
C VAL A 91 9.00 27.48 16.13
N VAL A 92 9.02 26.21 16.50
CA VAL A 92 10.25 25.46 16.79
C VAL A 92 10.37 24.31 15.80
N PHE A 93 11.47 24.24 15.05
CA PHE A 93 11.81 23.13 14.17
C PHE A 93 12.81 22.23 14.90
N ALA A 94 12.47 20.96 15.07
CA ALA A 94 13.26 20.09 15.94
C ALA A 94 13.45 18.67 15.38
N SER A 95 14.61 18.09 15.68
CA SER A 95 14.81 16.65 15.43
C SER A 95 14.28 15.83 16.60
N VAL A 96 13.53 14.77 16.28
CA VAL A 96 12.82 13.94 17.29
C VAL A 96 13.77 13.38 18.34
N GLN A 97 14.97 12.96 17.92
CA GLN A 97 16.00 12.43 18.81
C GLN A 97 16.57 13.49 19.76
N SER A 98 16.58 14.77 19.35
CA SER A 98 16.99 15.86 20.24
C SER A 98 15.90 16.16 21.26
N VAL A 99 14.64 16.23 20.83
CA VAL A 99 13.50 16.53 21.70
C VAL A 99 13.32 15.45 22.78
N VAL A 100 13.34 14.17 22.41
CA VAL A 100 13.09 13.07 23.37
C VAL A 100 14.14 13.01 24.49
N ARG A 101 15.37 13.50 24.25
CA ARG A 101 16.45 13.57 25.25
C ARG A 101 16.38 14.83 26.11
N ASN A 102 15.50 15.78 25.78
CA ASN A 102 15.41 17.10 26.41
C ASN A 102 13.93 17.50 26.61
N LEU A 103 13.05 16.56 26.97
CA LEU A 103 11.61 16.81 27.13
C LEU A 103 11.33 17.98 28.08
N ASP A 104 12.16 18.15 29.12
CA ASP A 104 12.07 19.26 30.07
C ASP A 104 12.20 20.65 29.42
N ALA A 105 12.89 20.77 28.28
CA ALA A 105 12.99 22.02 27.53
C ALA A 105 11.70 22.38 26.78
N PHE A 106 10.78 21.42 26.64
CA PHE A 106 9.50 21.52 25.95
C PHE A 106 8.33 21.54 26.94
N LYS A 107 8.42 22.41 27.96
CA LYS A 107 7.34 22.69 28.93
C LYS A 107 6.36 23.75 28.46
N ASN A 108 6.73 24.51 27.43
CA ASN A 108 5.91 25.58 26.88
C ASN A 108 4.64 25.03 26.20
N GLN A 109 3.58 25.84 26.19
CA GLN A 109 2.32 25.41 25.58
C GLN A 109 2.37 25.40 24.06
N PHE A 110 2.06 24.27 23.43
CA PHE A 110 1.98 24.08 21.99
C PHE A 110 0.54 23.78 21.56
N SER A 111 0.05 24.49 20.55
CA SER A 111 -1.29 24.26 19.99
C SER A 111 -1.28 23.25 18.83
N LEU A 112 -0.15 23.12 18.14
CA LEU A 112 0.00 22.26 16.97
C LEU A 112 1.35 21.56 16.98
N LEU A 113 1.31 20.24 16.80
CA LEU A 113 2.44 19.40 16.49
C LEU A 113 2.36 18.98 15.03
N VAL A 114 3.35 19.36 14.23
CA VAL A 114 3.52 18.91 12.85
C VAL A 114 4.64 17.88 12.80
N ILE A 115 4.41 16.74 12.17
CA ILE A 115 5.39 15.66 12.01
C ILE A 115 5.64 15.46 10.52
N ASP A 116 6.83 15.83 10.04
CA ASP A 116 7.29 15.55 8.68
C ASP A 116 7.81 14.11 8.57
N GLU A 117 7.61 13.49 7.42
CA GLU A 117 7.80 12.06 7.19
C GLU A 117 7.15 11.18 8.28
N CYS A 118 5.87 11.48 8.57
CA CYS A 118 5.13 10.87 9.68
C CYS A 118 4.91 9.36 9.56
N HIS A 119 5.20 8.77 8.39
CA HIS A 119 5.22 7.32 8.20
C HIS A 119 6.28 6.62 9.08
N ARG A 120 7.21 7.39 9.65
CA ARG A 120 8.21 6.91 10.62
C ARG A 120 7.69 6.82 12.06
N VAL A 121 6.51 7.36 12.36
CA VAL A 121 5.88 7.23 13.68
C VAL A 121 5.44 5.76 13.83
N PRO A 122 6.03 5.00 14.77
CA PRO A 122 5.62 3.62 14.97
C PRO A 122 4.42 3.53 15.92
N ASP A 123 3.73 2.39 15.87
CA ASP A 123 2.65 2.07 16.82
C ASP A 123 3.19 1.72 18.22
N ASP A 124 4.49 1.43 18.35
CA ASP A 124 5.15 1.18 19.63
C ASP A 124 5.19 2.42 20.52
N LYS A 125 4.49 2.33 21.67
CA LYS A 125 4.40 3.35 22.72
C LYS A 125 5.75 3.70 23.36
N SER A 126 6.75 2.81 23.27
CA SER A 126 8.09 3.04 23.83
C SER A 126 8.98 3.92 22.94
N SER A 127 8.55 4.15 21.69
CA SER A 127 9.33 4.85 20.68
C SER A 127 9.59 6.32 21.00
N SER A 128 10.64 6.89 20.41
CA SER A 128 10.99 8.30 20.59
C SER A 128 9.85 9.24 20.19
N TYR A 129 9.12 8.93 19.12
CA TYR A 129 7.97 9.73 18.69
C TYR A 129 6.85 9.69 19.74
N GLN A 130 6.46 8.50 20.20
CA GLN A 130 5.37 8.36 21.16
C GLN A 130 5.70 9.03 22.49
N LYS A 131 6.94 8.95 22.97
CA LYS A 131 7.40 9.67 24.18
C LYS A 131 7.21 11.19 24.06
N VAL A 132 7.61 11.77 22.92
CA VAL A 132 7.44 13.21 22.66
C VAL A 132 5.96 13.57 22.54
N ILE A 133 5.18 12.78 21.82
CA ILE A 133 3.74 13.02 21.63
C ILE A 133 3.00 12.96 22.96
N SER A 134 3.25 11.94 23.80
CA SER A 134 2.63 11.79 25.12
C SER A 134 2.96 12.96 26.02
N HIS A 135 4.25 13.32 26.14
CA HIS A 135 4.69 14.49 26.91
C HIS A 135 3.97 15.77 26.49
N LEU A 136 3.86 16.02 25.18
CA LEU A 136 3.17 17.21 24.67
C LEU A 136 1.67 17.17 24.93
N ARG A 137 1.01 16.01 24.82
CA ARG A 137 -0.43 15.86 25.09
C ARG A 137 -0.77 16.04 26.57
N GLU A 138 0.09 15.54 27.46
CA GLU A 138 -0.06 15.70 28.91
C GLU A 138 0.00 17.19 29.30
N LEU A 139 0.94 17.94 28.72
CA LEU A 139 1.09 19.37 28.99
C LEU A 139 0.09 20.26 28.24
N ASN A 140 -0.45 19.78 27.11
CA ASN A 140 -1.31 20.54 26.22
C ASN A 140 -2.61 19.78 25.90
N PRO A 141 -3.58 19.74 26.83
CA PRO A 141 -4.89 19.18 26.56
C PRO A 141 -5.52 19.87 25.34
N GLY A 142 -5.71 19.11 24.25
CA GLY A 142 -6.27 19.62 23.00
C GLY A 142 -5.26 19.98 21.90
N ILE A 143 -3.95 19.73 22.10
CA ILE A 143 -2.95 19.87 21.03
C ILE A 143 -3.37 19.07 19.79
N LYS A 144 -3.33 19.73 18.63
CA LYS A 144 -3.60 19.10 17.34
C LYS A 144 -2.33 18.45 16.83
N VAL A 145 -2.44 17.24 16.27
CA VAL A 145 -1.31 16.50 15.71
C VAL A 145 -1.54 16.27 14.22
N LEU A 146 -0.65 16.79 13.38
CA LEU A 146 -0.68 16.66 11.94
C LEU A 146 0.55 15.90 11.44
N GLY A 147 0.34 14.85 10.68
CA GLY A 147 1.38 14.17 9.91
C GLY A 147 1.44 14.68 8.47
N LEU A 148 2.65 14.75 7.92
CA LEU A 148 2.87 14.87 6.48
C LEU A 148 3.73 13.71 6.01
N THR A 149 3.38 13.10 4.89
CA THR A 149 4.18 12.03 4.28
C THR A 149 4.02 12.03 2.77
N ALA A 150 5.01 11.53 2.04
CA ALA A 150 4.80 11.12 0.64
C ALA A 150 4.25 9.68 0.53
N THR A 151 4.43 8.89 1.59
CA THR A 151 4.27 7.43 1.58
C THR A 151 3.46 7.03 2.80
N PRO A 152 2.12 6.90 2.68
CA PRO A 152 1.25 6.57 3.80
C PRO A 152 1.21 5.07 4.11
N TYR A 153 1.80 4.23 3.28
CA TYR A 153 1.92 2.80 3.53
C TYR A 153 3.33 2.43 3.99
N ARG A 154 3.42 1.51 4.95
CA ARG A 154 4.68 0.98 5.46
C ARG A 154 4.65 -0.53 5.39
N LEU A 155 5.66 -1.12 4.73
CA LEU A 155 5.76 -2.57 4.64
C LEU A 155 5.78 -3.22 6.04
N GLY A 156 4.98 -4.26 6.22
CA GLY A 156 4.78 -4.97 7.49
C GLY A 156 3.80 -4.32 8.47
N MET A 157 3.59 -2.99 8.41
CA MET A 157 2.62 -2.28 9.25
C MET A 157 1.31 -1.96 8.52
N GLY A 158 1.35 -1.87 7.19
CA GLY A 158 0.22 -1.43 6.39
C GLY A 158 0.09 0.09 6.34
N TRP A 159 -1.13 0.58 6.25
CA TRP A 159 -1.46 2.00 6.21
C TRP A 159 -1.25 2.67 7.57
N ILE A 160 -0.65 3.86 7.58
CA ILE A 160 -0.44 4.64 8.81
C ILE A 160 -1.70 5.37 9.29
N TYR A 161 -2.78 5.29 8.51
CA TYR A 161 -4.06 5.90 8.83
C TYR A 161 -5.23 4.95 8.62
N GLN A 162 -6.34 5.23 9.32
CA GLN A 162 -7.52 4.37 9.30
C GLN A 162 -8.51 4.75 8.21
N TYR A 163 -8.88 6.02 8.14
CA TYR A 163 -9.91 6.52 7.23
C TYR A 163 -9.35 7.57 6.28
N HIS A 164 -9.73 7.51 5.02
CA HIS A 164 -9.62 8.64 4.10
C HIS A 164 -10.94 9.41 4.13
N THR A 165 -10.86 10.74 4.17
CA THR A 165 -12.01 11.66 4.08
C THR A 165 -12.87 11.53 2.80
N ARG A 166 -12.48 10.67 1.85
CA ARG A 166 -13.25 10.31 0.65
C ARG A 166 -14.19 9.11 0.89
N GLY A 167 -14.44 8.74 2.15
CA GLY A 167 -15.30 7.60 2.51
C GLY A 167 -14.62 6.23 2.45
N GLN A 168 -13.29 6.20 2.36
CA GLN A 168 -12.52 4.95 2.26
C GLN A 168 -11.90 4.54 3.60
N VAL A 169 -12.02 3.27 3.98
CA VAL A 169 -11.28 2.60 5.04
C VAL A 169 -10.00 2.03 4.45
N ARG A 170 -8.86 2.37 5.04
CA ARG A 170 -7.53 1.85 4.65
C ARG A 170 -6.96 0.85 5.64
N SER A 171 -7.35 0.94 6.91
CA SER A 171 -6.95 -0.01 7.96
C SER A 171 -8.18 -0.36 8.80
N GLU A 172 -8.37 -1.65 9.08
CA GLU A 172 -9.38 -2.09 10.05
C GLU A 172 -8.88 -1.88 11.48
N GLU A 173 -7.58 -2.07 11.69
CA GLU A 173 -6.92 -1.80 12.96
C GLU A 173 -6.87 -0.29 13.24
N PRO A 174 -7.08 0.14 14.50
CA PRO A 174 -6.87 1.52 14.90
C PRO A 174 -5.44 1.97 14.60
N ARG A 175 -5.31 3.15 13.97
CA ARG A 175 -4.02 3.79 13.70
C ARG A 175 -3.90 5.09 14.48
N PHE A 176 -2.66 5.49 14.80
CA PHE A 176 -2.40 6.74 15.50
C PHE A 176 -2.96 7.95 14.74
N PHE A 177 -2.72 8.02 13.42
CA PHE A 177 -3.40 8.97 12.55
C PHE A 177 -4.76 8.39 12.17
N ARG A 178 -5.84 9.01 12.64
CA ARG A 178 -7.17 8.50 12.35
C ARG A 178 -7.57 8.77 10.90
N ASP A 179 -7.24 9.96 10.42
CA ASP A 179 -7.78 10.52 9.18
C ASP A 179 -6.69 10.95 8.19
N CYS A 180 -6.75 10.47 6.95
CA CYS A 180 -6.14 11.14 5.81
C CYS A 180 -7.10 12.20 5.28
N ILE A 181 -6.74 13.47 5.48
CA ILE A 181 -7.61 14.62 5.22
C ILE A 181 -7.34 15.30 3.88
N PHE A 182 -6.20 14.99 3.26
CA PHE A 182 -5.85 15.45 1.93
C PHE A 182 -4.81 14.50 1.33
N GLU A 183 -5.03 14.06 0.09
CA GLU A 183 -4.11 13.21 -0.64
C GLU A 183 -3.97 13.77 -2.06
N LEU A 184 -2.72 14.03 -2.46
CA LEU A 184 -2.39 14.55 -3.77
C LEU A 184 -1.74 13.45 -4.62
N PRO A 185 -2.36 13.01 -5.73
CA PRO A 185 -1.72 12.09 -6.64
C PRO A 185 -0.52 12.74 -7.33
N ILE A 186 0.58 12.01 -7.50
CA ILE A 186 1.76 12.49 -8.24
C ILE A 186 1.43 12.83 -9.70
N ARG A 187 0.49 12.09 -10.30
CA ARG A 187 0.00 12.32 -11.67
C ARG A 187 -0.51 13.75 -11.87
N TYR A 188 -1.28 14.27 -10.92
CA TYR A 188 -1.77 15.65 -10.97
C TYR A 188 -0.61 16.67 -11.05
N LEU A 189 0.48 16.43 -10.32
CA LEU A 189 1.64 17.33 -10.35
C LEU A 189 2.38 17.30 -11.69
N LEU A 190 2.34 16.17 -12.40
CA LEU A 190 2.99 16.02 -13.69
C LEU A 190 2.11 16.61 -14.80
N ASP A 191 0.81 16.33 -14.77
CA ASP A 191 -0.17 16.85 -15.73
C ASP A 191 -0.22 18.39 -15.69
N GLU A 192 -0.22 18.98 -14.48
CA GLU A 192 -0.22 20.44 -14.27
C GLU A 192 1.19 21.05 -14.32
N GLN A 193 2.21 20.29 -14.73
CA GLN A 193 3.60 20.76 -14.87
C GLN A 193 4.21 21.36 -13.60
N PHE A 194 3.71 20.95 -12.43
CA PHE A 194 4.27 21.27 -11.13
C PHE A 194 5.53 20.46 -10.79
N LEU A 195 5.76 19.37 -11.54
CA LEU A 195 6.96 18.54 -11.56
C LEU A 195 7.48 18.38 -13.00
N THR A 196 8.77 18.11 -13.13
CA THR A 196 9.41 17.70 -14.38
C THR A 196 8.95 16.29 -14.76
N PRO A 197 8.56 16.03 -16.02
CA PRO A 197 8.14 14.70 -16.48
C PRO A 197 9.26 13.67 -16.35
N ALA A 198 8.90 12.45 -15.92
CA ALA A 198 9.80 11.30 -15.88
C ALA A 198 9.84 10.61 -17.25
N LYS A 199 11.04 10.39 -17.79
CA LYS A 199 11.27 9.52 -18.94
C LYS A 199 11.83 8.20 -18.43
N MET A 200 10.96 7.20 -18.33
CA MET A 200 11.34 5.84 -17.95
C MET A 200 12.01 5.17 -19.15
N LEU A 201 13.16 4.54 -18.93
CA LEU A 201 13.72 3.60 -19.89
C LEU A 201 13.83 2.24 -19.23
N ASP A 202 13.06 1.31 -19.76
CA ASP A 202 13.25 -0.10 -19.48
C ASP A 202 14.59 -0.51 -20.12
N THR A 203 15.51 -1.04 -19.31
CA THR A 203 16.80 -1.56 -19.79
C THR A 203 16.81 -3.08 -19.74
N PRO A 204 15.95 -3.79 -20.50
CA PRO A 204 15.77 -5.25 -20.34
C PRO A 204 17.01 -6.08 -20.71
N VAL A 205 17.96 -5.49 -21.45
CA VAL A 205 19.19 -6.19 -21.89
C VAL A 205 20.29 -6.13 -20.82
N LEU A 206 20.26 -5.12 -19.96
CA LEU A 206 21.27 -4.85 -18.94
C LEU A 206 20.54 -4.61 -17.62
N SER A 207 20.38 -5.65 -16.80
CA SER A 207 19.69 -5.58 -15.52
C SER A 207 20.17 -6.66 -14.56
N TYR A 208 20.07 -6.39 -13.27
CA TYR A 208 20.21 -7.41 -12.22
C TYR A 208 18.90 -8.18 -12.08
N ASP A 209 18.99 -9.51 -11.98
CA ASP A 209 17.84 -10.35 -11.67
C ASP A 209 17.69 -10.54 -10.16
N PHE A 210 16.91 -9.64 -9.54
CA PHE A 210 16.51 -9.75 -8.13
C PHE A 210 15.18 -10.50 -7.93
N SER A 211 14.57 -11.07 -8.98
CA SER A 211 13.22 -11.65 -8.94
C SER A 211 13.07 -12.79 -7.92
N GLN A 212 14.16 -13.51 -7.65
CA GLN A 212 14.19 -14.64 -6.72
C GLN A 212 14.34 -14.23 -5.24
N LEU A 213 14.62 -12.96 -4.96
CA LEU A 213 14.79 -12.49 -3.59
C LEU A 213 13.45 -12.13 -2.95
N LYS A 214 13.27 -12.57 -1.71
CA LYS A 214 12.14 -12.18 -0.87
C LYS A 214 12.62 -11.26 0.25
N PRO A 215 11.92 -10.14 0.54
CA PRO A 215 12.23 -9.33 1.71
C PRO A 215 12.15 -10.18 3.00
N ALA A 216 13.00 -9.90 3.97
CA ALA A 216 12.88 -10.49 5.30
C ALA A 216 11.57 -10.04 5.98
N ASN A 217 11.20 -10.66 7.10
CA ASN A 217 9.99 -10.28 7.87
C ASN A 217 9.98 -8.80 8.30
N THR A 218 11.14 -8.14 8.35
CA THR A 218 11.28 -6.70 8.61
C THR A 218 10.92 -5.83 7.40
N GLY A 219 10.62 -6.45 6.27
CA GLY A 219 10.32 -5.79 5.01
C GLY A 219 11.53 -5.28 4.24
N ARG A 220 12.73 -5.72 4.58
CA ARG A 220 13.99 -5.31 3.91
C ARG A 220 14.71 -6.52 3.34
N TYR A 221 15.38 -6.34 2.21
CA TYR A 221 16.31 -7.34 1.68
C TYR A 221 17.55 -7.46 2.57
N LYS A 222 18.08 -8.67 2.72
CA LYS A 222 19.36 -8.87 3.41
C LYS A 222 20.50 -8.46 2.50
N GLU A 223 21.46 -7.71 3.03
CA GLU A 223 22.61 -7.22 2.27
C GLU A 223 23.42 -8.35 1.62
N SER A 224 23.61 -9.47 2.34
CA SER A 224 24.30 -10.65 1.82
C SER A 224 23.60 -11.30 0.62
N GLU A 225 22.27 -11.27 0.57
CA GLU A 225 21.48 -11.84 -0.53
C GLU A 225 21.55 -10.93 -1.76
N LEU A 226 21.52 -9.60 -1.56
CA LEU A 226 21.72 -8.61 -2.61
C LEU A 226 23.12 -8.73 -3.24
N ASP A 227 24.16 -8.79 -2.40
CA ASP A 227 25.54 -8.96 -2.84
C ASP A 227 25.74 -10.25 -3.63
N SER A 228 25.06 -11.34 -3.25
CA SER A 228 25.12 -12.62 -3.97
C SER A 228 24.54 -12.54 -5.37
N VAL A 229 23.48 -11.74 -5.60
CA VAL A 229 22.93 -11.51 -6.94
C VAL A 229 23.90 -10.71 -7.79
N ILE A 230 24.48 -9.65 -7.22
CA ILE A 230 25.46 -8.80 -7.92
C ILE A 230 26.71 -9.60 -8.30
N ASP A 231 27.17 -10.50 -7.43
CA ASP A 231 28.36 -11.32 -7.68
C ASP A 231 28.17 -12.40 -8.76
N LYS A 232 26.92 -12.83 -9.01
CA LYS A 232 26.61 -13.77 -10.09
C LYS A 232 26.86 -13.17 -11.47
N ASP A 233 26.74 -11.85 -11.61
CA ASP A 233 27.00 -11.13 -12.86
C ASP A 233 27.98 -9.98 -12.66
N LYS A 234 29.26 -10.33 -12.51
CA LYS A 234 30.36 -9.35 -12.36
C LYS A 234 30.54 -8.43 -13.57
N ARG A 235 29.92 -8.71 -14.72
CA ARG A 235 30.00 -7.87 -15.92
C ARG A 235 28.85 -6.87 -16.01
N ALA A 236 27.74 -7.12 -15.32
CA ALA A 236 26.60 -6.21 -15.27
C ALA A 236 27.00 -4.83 -14.76
N THR A 237 27.65 -4.73 -13.58
CA THR A 237 27.96 -3.42 -12.97
C THR A 237 28.80 -2.52 -13.90
N PRO A 238 29.93 -2.98 -14.49
CA PRO A 238 30.68 -2.15 -15.45
C PRO A 238 29.86 -1.71 -16.68
N GLN A 239 29.05 -2.60 -17.25
CA GLN A 239 28.25 -2.28 -18.44
C GLN A 239 27.12 -1.29 -18.12
N ILE A 240 26.48 -1.45 -16.97
CA ILE A 240 25.46 -0.54 -16.45
C ILE A 240 26.06 0.85 -16.24
N ILE A 241 27.22 0.94 -15.57
CA ILE A 241 27.86 2.24 -15.33
C ILE A 241 28.34 2.89 -16.63
N HIS A 242 28.83 2.13 -17.60
CA HIS A 242 29.14 2.66 -18.93
C HIS A 242 27.90 3.29 -19.59
N GLN A 243 26.76 2.60 -19.56
CA GLN A 243 25.50 3.14 -20.08
C GLN A 243 25.05 4.39 -19.31
N VAL A 244 25.12 4.39 -17.98
CA VAL A 244 24.79 5.57 -17.15
C VAL A 244 25.64 6.76 -17.55
N ILE A 245 26.96 6.59 -17.75
CA ILE A 245 27.87 7.65 -18.18
C ILE A 245 27.48 8.17 -19.57
N ASP A 246 27.19 7.27 -20.51
CA ASP A 246 26.77 7.64 -21.86
C ASP A 246 25.48 8.48 -21.87
N MET A 247 24.48 8.03 -21.13
CA MET A 247 23.19 8.73 -21.01
C MET A 247 23.29 10.02 -20.19
N ALA A 248 24.29 10.12 -19.31
CA ALA A 248 24.56 11.30 -18.52
C ALA A 248 25.26 12.42 -19.30
N LYS A 249 25.78 12.20 -20.52
CA LYS A 249 26.55 13.22 -21.27
C LYS A 249 25.85 14.58 -21.36
N THR A 250 24.54 14.59 -21.62
CA THR A 250 23.72 15.81 -21.75
C THR A 250 22.98 16.20 -20.47
N ARG A 251 23.26 15.51 -19.35
CA ARG A 251 22.57 15.66 -18.06
C ARG A 251 23.38 16.55 -17.11
N GLN A 252 22.67 17.29 -16.26
CA GLN A 252 23.23 18.23 -15.30
C GLN A 252 23.66 17.54 -13.99
N GLY A 253 22.87 16.58 -13.50
CA GLY A 253 23.14 15.92 -12.22
C GLY A 253 22.56 14.52 -12.16
N VAL A 254 23.37 13.58 -11.67
CA VAL A 254 23.09 12.14 -11.69
C VAL A 254 23.09 11.59 -10.27
N MET A 255 21.99 10.96 -9.87
CA MET A 255 21.94 10.21 -8.62
C MET A 255 21.88 8.71 -8.90
N ILE A 256 22.76 7.95 -8.24
CA ILE A 256 22.85 6.50 -8.37
C ILE A 256 22.50 5.86 -7.03
N PHE A 257 21.48 4.99 -7.03
CA PHE A 257 21.00 4.27 -5.86
C PHE A 257 21.52 2.84 -5.91
N ALA A 258 22.57 2.58 -5.12
CA ALA A 258 23.21 1.28 -5.05
C ALA A 258 22.51 0.36 -4.03
N ALA A 259 22.68 -0.95 -4.21
CA ALA A 259 22.04 -1.97 -3.37
C ALA A 259 22.71 -2.11 -1.99
N THR A 260 24.03 -2.14 -1.96
CA THR A 260 24.85 -2.40 -0.76
C THR A 260 26.02 -1.42 -0.69
N VAL A 261 26.68 -1.31 0.47
CA VAL A 261 27.86 -0.43 0.61
C VAL A 261 29.00 -0.89 -0.30
N ARG A 262 29.17 -2.21 -0.45
CA ARG A 262 30.17 -2.82 -1.33
C ARG A 262 29.90 -2.47 -2.79
N HIS A 263 28.65 -2.66 -3.24
CA HIS A 263 28.23 -2.31 -4.60
C HIS A 263 28.42 -0.82 -4.88
N ALA A 264 28.09 0.05 -3.93
CA ALA A 264 28.27 1.50 -4.09
C ALA A 264 29.74 1.91 -4.27
N LYS A 265 30.68 1.23 -3.60
CA LYS A 265 32.11 1.45 -3.78
C LYS A 265 32.59 1.00 -5.16
N GLU A 266 32.11 -0.14 -5.64
CA GLU A 266 32.40 -0.62 -7.01
C GLU A 266 31.89 0.37 -8.06
N ILE A 267 30.63 0.79 -7.96
CA ILE A 267 30.03 1.81 -8.83
C ILE A 267 30.87 3.09 -8.82
N HIS A 268 31.26 3.57 -7.64
CA HIS A 268 32.03 4.80 -7.52
C HIS A 268 33.38 4.72 -8.24
N GLN A 269 34.07 3.56 -8.18
CA GLN A 269 35.35 3.35 -8.85
C GLN A 269 35.23 3.35 -10.39
N LEU A 270 34.08 2.96 -10.92
CA LEU A 270 33.81 2.90 -12.36
C LEU A 270 33.38 4.25 -12.96
N LEU A 271 33.05 5.25 -12.13
CA LEU A 271 32.65 6.58 -12.56
C LEU A 271 33.84 7.49 -12.87
N PRO A 272 33.66 8.57 -13.66
CA PRO A 272 34.73 9.50 -13.97
C PRO A 272 35.34 10.13 -12.71
N GLN A 273 36.67 10.00 -12.58
CA GLN A 273 37.41 10.55 -11.44
C GLN A 273 37.20 12.06 -11.33
N GLY A 274 37.08 12.55 -10.09
CA GLY A 274 36.84 13.97 -9.79
C GLY A 274 35.40 14.46 -10.03
N GLN A 275 34.53 13.69 -10.71
CA GLN A 275 33.14 14.08 -10.96
C GLN A 275 32.12 13.29 -10.11
N ALA A 276 32.56 12.25 -9.41
CA ALA A 276 31.70 11.38 -8.61
C ALA A 276 32.07 11.42 -7.12
N GLN A 277 31.07 11.31 -6.26
CA GLN A 277 31.23 11.13 -4.81
C GLN A 277 30.25 10.07 -4.29
N LEU A 278 30.60 9.49 -3.13
CA LEU A 278 29.85 8.43 -2.47
C LEU A 278 29.37 8.89 -1.08
N VAL A 279 28.07 8.70 -0.80
CA VAL A 279 27.48 8.95 0.52
C VAL A 279 26.82 7.67 1.06
N ILE A 280 27.37 7.15 2.15
CA ILE A 280 26.87 5.97 2.87
C ILE A 280 26.54 6.31 4.33
N GLY A 281 25.91 5.37 5.04
CA GLY A 281 25.49 5.56 6.43
C GLY A 281 26.62 6.02 7.35
N ASP A 282 27.81 5.46 7.14
CA ASP A 282 29.02 5.71 7.94
C ASP A 282 29.84 6.92 7.48
N THR A 283 29.46 7.60 6.40
CA THR A 283 30.15 8.83 5.96
C THR A 283 30.08 9.88 7.10
N PRO A 284 31.23 10.37 7.60
CA PRO A 284 31.29 11.40 8.64
C PRO A 284 30.42 12.61 8.30
N THR A 285 29.80 13.21 9.32
CA THR A 285 28.85 14.31 9.11
C THR A 285 29.45 15.51 8.35
N PRO A 286 30.66 16.01 8.69
CA PRO A 286 31.26 17.14 7.96
C PRO A 286 31.56 16.81 6.50
N GLU A 287 32.03 15.58 6.23
CA GLU A 287 32.31 15.10 4.87
C GLU A 287 31.02 14.95 4.06
N ARG A 288 29.97 14.39 4.64
CA ARG A 288 28.65 14.29 4.02
C ARG A 288 28.10 15.67 3.66
N ASP A 289 28.20 16.63 4.57
CA ASP A 289 27.71 17.99 4.36
C ASP A 289 28.48 18.67 3.20
N ASP A 290 29.81 18.52 3.13
CA ASP A 290 30.64 19.00 2.01
C ASP A 290 30.22 18.39 0.68
N ILE A 291 30.14 17.06 0.60
CA ILE A 291 29.73 16.35 -0.62
C ILE A 291 28.35 16.82 -1.10
N ILE A 292 27.40 16.97 -0.18
CA ILE A 292 26.04 17.43 -0.50
C ILE A 292 26.07 18.87 -1.04
N GLN A 293 26.87 19.76 -0.46
CA GLN A 293 26.97 21.15 -0.94
C GLN A 293 27.61 21.22 -2.32
N ARG A 294 28.72 20.52 -2.53
CA ARG A 294 29.42 20.47 -3.83
C ARG A 294 28.53 19.89 -4.93
N PHE A 295 27.73 18.88 -4.61
CA PHE A 295 26.73 18.37 -5.56
C PHE A 295 25.63 19.39 -5.85
N LYS A 296 25.05 20.03 -4.82
CA LYS A 296 24.04 21.10 -5.00
C LYS A 296 24.56 22.25 -5.87
N GLN A 297 25.84 22.58 -5.76
CA GLN A 297 26.55 23.61 -6.52
C GLN A 297 27.00 23.15 -7.92
N ARG A 298 26.76 21.88 -8.28
CA ARG A 298 27.14 21.26 -9.57
C ARG A 298 28.66 21.13 -9.79
N GLU A 299 29.44 21.12 -8.72
CA GLU A 299 30.89 20.86 -8.80
C GLU A 299 31.21 19.39 -9.05
N ILE A 300 30.28 18.51 -8.64
CA ILE A 300 30.31 17.08 -8.93
C ILE A 300 29.01 16.70 -9.62
N LYS A 301 29.12 15.77 -10.57
CA LYS A 301 28.02 15.37 -11.45
C LYS A 301 27.31 14.11 -10.99
N TYR A 302 28.03 13.17 -10.37
CA TYR A 302 27.51 11.87 -9.96
C TYR A 302 27.52 11.74 -8.43
N LEU A 303 26.37 11.37 -7.87
CA LEU A 303 26.23 11.11 -6.44
C LEU A 303 25.71 9.70 -6.21
N VAL A 304 26.60 8.82 -5.76
CA VAL A 304 26.29 7.43 -5.42
C VAL A 304 25.84 7.39 -3.96
N ASN A 305 24.75 6.68 -3.67
CA ASN A 305 24.27 6.56 -2.30
C ASN A 305 23.66 5.19 -1.97
N VAL A 306 23.64 4.88 -0.67
CA VAL A 306 22.99 3.68 -0.11
C VAL A 306 22.08 4.10 1.03
N SER A 307 20.78 4.22 0.76
CA SER A 307 19.74 4.48 1.78
C SER A 307 19.90 5.78 2.60
N VAL A 308 20.76 6.73 2.19
CA VAL A 308 20.97 8.01 2.91
C VAL A 308 20.18 9.16 2.29
N LEU A 309 20.19 9.30 0.96
CA LEU A 309 19.63 10.47 0.26
C LEU A 309 18.15 10.27 -0.13
N THR A 310 17.51 9.23 0.42
CA THR A 310 16.08 8.97 0.25
C THR A 310 15.21 9.96 1.01
N THR A 311 15.75 10.73 1.98
CA THR A 311 15.01 11.78 2.73
C THR A 311 15.86 13.03 2.94
N GLY A 312 15.26 14.22 3.01
CA GLY A 312 15.95 15.47 3.38
C GLY A 312 16.91 16.06 2.33
N PHE A 313 17.00 15.46 1.14
CA PHE A 313 17.88 15.92 0.08
C PHE A 313 17.13 16.71 -1.00
N ASP A 314 17.64 17.91 -1.33
CA ASP A 314 17.05 18.83 -2.29
C ASP A 314 18.11 19.34 -3.28
N ALA A 315 18.06 18.83 -4.52
CA ALA A 315 18.92 19.22 -5.63
C ALA A 315 18.07 19.28 -6.92
N PRO A 316 17.42 20.43 -7.22
CA PRO A 316 16.48 20.51 -8.34
C PRO A 316 17.08 20.23 -9.72
N HIS A 317 18.39 20.45 -9.87
CA HIS A 317 19.11 20.24 -11.13
C HIS A 317 19.31 18.76 -11.51
N VAL A 318 19.05 17.82 -10.59
CA VAL A 318 19.16 16.37 -10.88
C VAL A 318 18.17 15.98 -11.96
N ASP A 319 18.67 15.44 -13.07
CA ASP A 319 17.90 15.11 -14.27
C ASP A 319 18.18 13.70 -14.80
N LEU A 320 18.96 12.90 -14.05
CA LEU A 320 19.09 11.45 -14.22
C LEU A 320 19.06 10.73 -12.86
N ILE A 321 18.19 9.74 -12.72
CA ILE A 321 18.11 8.80 -11.59
C ILE A 321 18.44 7.39 -12.10
N ALA A 322 19.49 6.76 -11.55
CA ALA A 322 19.83 5.36 -11.84
C ALA A 322 19.55 4.50 -10.61
N ILE A 323 18.68 3.50 -10.75
CA ILE A 323 18.24 2.59 -9.69
C ILE A 323 18.88 1.23 -9.92
N LEU A 324 19.91 0.92 -9.13
CA LEU A 324 20.68 -0.35 -9.21
C LEU A 324 20.38 -1.24 -8.00
N ARG A 325 19.17 -1.10 -7.44
CA ARG A 325 18.72 -1.84 -6.26
C ARG A 325 17.24 -2.19 -6.36
N PRO A 326 16.82 -3.34 -5.84
CA PRO A 326 15.40 -3.61 -5.67
C PRO A 326 14.84 -2.66 -4.61
N THR A 327 13.63 -2.17 -4.87
CA THR A 327 12.87 -1.31 -3.97
C THR A 327 11.79 -2.14 -3.29
N GLU A 328 11.70 -2.00 -1.97
CA GLU A 328 10.79 -2.82 -1.17
C GLU A 328 9.32 -2.40 -1.33
N SER A 329 9.06 -1.21 -1.88
CA SER A 329 7.70 -0.70 -2.08
C SER A 329 7.63 0.36 -3.17
N ILE A 330 6.46 0.50 -3.78
CA ILE A 330 6.09 1.62 -4.67
C ILE A 330 6.38 2.97 -4.02
N SER A 331 6.12 3.07 -2.72
CA SER A 331 6.40 4.24 -1.88
C SER A 331 7.87 4.66 -1.92
N LEU A 332 8.81 3.73 -1.69
CA LEU A 332 10.25 4.04 -1.78
C LEU A 332 10.65 4.39 -3.21
N TYR A 333 10.10 3.69 -4.20
CA TYR A 333 10.35 3.96 -5.61
C TYR A 333 9.96 5.39 -6.00
N GLN A 334 8.75 5.84 -5.63
CA GLN A 334 8.26 7.21 -5.84
C GLN A 334 9.11 8.25 -5.09
N GLN A 335 9.61 7.92 -3.89
CA GLN A 335 10.54 8.80 -3.16
C GLN A 335 11.87 8.98 -3.91
N ILE A 336 12.43 7.90 -4.44
CA ILE A 336 13.68 7.91 -5.22
C ILE A 336 13.50 8.71 -6.51
N VAL A 337 12.52 8.33 -7.33
CA VAL A 337 12.25 9.00 -8.61
C VAL A 337 11.90 10.47 -8.39
N GLY A 338 11.06 10.77 -7.39
CA GLY A 338 10.65 12.12 -7.04
C GLY A 338 11.78 13.10 -6.71
N ARG A 339 13.00 12.62 -6.39
CA ARG A 339 14.18 13.46 -6.21
C ARG A 339 14.56 14.17 -7.52
N GLY A 340 14.41 13.48 -8.64
CA GLY A 340 14.70 13.98 -9.98
C GLY A 340 13.52 14.70 -10.65
N LEU A 341 12.31 14.72 -10.06
CA LEU A 341 11.15 15.36 -10.70
C LEU A 341 10.97 16.84 -10.34
N ARG A 342 11.85 17.43 -9.53
CA ARG A 342 11.74 18.85 -9.18
C ARG A 342 12.03 19.75 -10.38
N LEU A 343 11.28 20.85 -10.50
CA LEU A 343 11.52 21.86 -11.52
C LEU A 343 12.87 22.55 -11.31
N SER A 344 13.61 22.77 -12.40
CA SER A 344 14.86 23.52 -12.43
C SER A 344 14.97 24.27 -13.77
N PRO A 345 15.56 25.48 -13.81
CA PRO A 345 15.80 26.18 -15.07
C PRO A 345 16.56 25.30 -16.08
N GLY A 346 16.07 25.26 -17.32
CA GLY A 346 16.67 24.49 -18.42
C GLY A 346 16.47 22.97 -18.35
N LYS A 347 15.66 22.47 -17.42
CA LYS A 347 15.38 21.04 -17.27
C LYS A 347 14.02 20.69 -17.88
N HIS A 348 14.04 19.83 -18.89
CA HIS A 348 12.84 19.44 -19.64
C HIS A 348 12.26 18.09 -19.21
N ASP A 349 13.13 17.15 -18.85
CA ASP A 349 12.76 15.81 -18.40
C ASP A 349 13.73 15.30 -17.34
N CYS A 350 13.29 14.29 -16.58
CA CYS A 350 14.15 13.49 -15.72
C CYS A 350 14.22 12.07 -16.27
N LEU A 351 15.43 11.64 -16.63
CA LEU A 351 15.65 10.28 -17.08
C LEU A 351 15.69 9.33 -15.88
N VAL A 352 14.95 8.23 -15.93
CA VAL A 352 14.96 7.19 -14.90
C VAL A 352 15.41 5.88 -15.55
N LEU A 353 16.53 5.36 -15.05
CA LEU A 353 17.13 4.10 -15.50
C LEU A 353 16.95 3.07 -14.39
N ASP A 354 16.12 2.06 -14.62
CA ASP A 354 15.88 1.00 -13.65
C ASP A 354 16.60 -0.29 -14.06
N TYR A 355 17.68 -0.57 -13.35
CA TYR A 355 18.53 -1.74 -13.57
C TYR A 355 18.19 -2.91 -12.65
N ALA A 356 17.20 -2.76 -11.76
CA ALA A 356 16.84 -3.77 -10.77
C ALA A 356 15.49 -4.44 -11.05
N GLY A 357 14.84 -4.09 -12.16
CA GLY A 357 13.58 -4.69 -12.58
C GLY A 357 12.41 -4.31 -11.67
N ASN A 358 12.43 -3.12 -11.05
CA ASN A 358 11.29 -2.71 -10.24
C ASN A 358 10.07 -2.50 -11.16
N SER A 359 9.10 -3.41 -11.11
CA SER A 359 7.90 -3.39 -11.96
C SER A 359 6.83 -2.41 -11.46
N TYR A 360 7.26 -1.27 -10.90
CA TYR A 360 6.40 -0.27 -10.30
C TYR A 360 6.04 0.80 -11.32
N ASP A 361 4.74 0.99 -11.56
CA ASP A 361 4.26 2.15 -12.31
C ASP A 361 4.26 3.37 -11.39
N LEU A 362 5.04 4.39 -11.76
CA LEU A 362 5.11 5.67 -11.04
C LEU A 362 3.72 6.30 -10.82
N TYR A 363 2.79 6.08 -11.75
CA TYR A 363 1.45 6.66 -11.76
C TYR A 363 0.41 5.80 -11.05
N GLN A 364 0.73 4.55 -10.70
CA GLN A 364 -0.23 3.67 -10.04
C GLN A 364 -0.51 4.15 -8.61
N PRO A 365 -1.79 4.25 -8.21
CA PRO A 365 -2.16 4.51 -6.83
C PRO A 365 -1.80 3.30 -5.96
N GLU A 366 -1.44 3.57 -4.70
CA GLU A 366 -1.14 2.53 -3.73
C GLU A 366 -2.46 1.85 -3.31
N VAL A 367 -2.64 0.60 -3.74
CA VAL A 367 -3.82 -0.24 -3.40
C VAL A 367 -3.67 -0.82 -1.99
N GLY A 368 -2.43 -0.91 -1.48
CA GLY A 368 -2.07 -1.47 -0.17
C GLY A 368 -1.75 -2.96 -0.23
N ASP A 369 -2.47 -3.73 -1.06
CA ASP A 369 -2.20 -5.14 -1.28
C ASP A 369 -1.16 -5.35 -2.39
N PRO A 370 -0.28 -6.37 -2.27
CA PRO A 370 0.67 -6.72 -3.32
C PRO A 370 -0.09 -7.14 -4.60
N LYS A 371 0.48 -6.76 -5.75
CA LYS A 371 -0.04 -7.17 -7.05
C LYS A 371 0.03 -8.70 -7.17
N PRO A 372 -1.10 -9.42 -7.38
CA PRO A 372 -1.12 -10.89 -7.37
C PRO A 372 -0.31 -11.48 -8.52
N ASP A 373 -0.55 -11.00 -9.75
CA ASP A 373 0.08 -11.47 -10.97
C ASP A 373 0.51 -10.30 -11.85
N SER A 374 1.50 -10.50 -12.73
CA SER A 374 2.06 -9.45 -13.60
C SER A 374 1.04 -8.82 -14.56
N ASP A 375 0.03 -9.57 -14.98
CA ASP A 375 -1.08 -9.17 -15.85
C ASP A 375 -2.28 -8.57 -15.09
N SER A 376 -2.21 -8.48 -13.75
CA SER A 376 -3.26 -7.83 -12.95
C SER A 376 -3.23 -6.31 -13.09
N GLU A 377 -4.38 -5.69 -13.20
CA GLU A 377 -4.58 -4.25 -13.27
C GLU A 377 -5.51 -3.76 -12.15
N ILE A 378 -5.51 -2.45 -11.90
CA ILE A 378 -6.41 -1.84 -10.92
C ILE A 378 -7.76 -1.61 -11.58
N ILE A 379 -8.79 -2.23 -11.03
CA ILE A 379 -10.16 -2.11 -11.49
C ILE A 379 -11.04 -1.47 -10.42
N THR A 380 -12.09 -0.77 -10.83
CA THR A 380 -13.06 -0.19 -9.91
C THR A 380 -14.33 -1.06 -9.84
N ILE A 381 -14.65 -1.53 -8.65
CA ILE A 381 -15.84 -2.36 -8.36
C ILE A 381 -16.76 -1.62 -7.39
N PRO A 382 -17.97 -1.23 -7.80
CA PRO A 382 -18.95 -0.63 -6.89
C PRO A 382 -19.43 -1.68 -5.87
N CYS A 383 -19.51 -1.27 -4.61
CA CYS A 383 -20.08 -2.08 -3.55
C CYS A 383 -21.60 -2.21 -3.75
N PRO A 384 -22.17 -3.42 -3.81
CA PRO A 384 -23.61 -3.60 -3.94
C PRO A 384 -24.41 -3.14 -2.72
N ALA A 385 -23.77 -3.13 -1.54
CA ALA A 385 -24.44 -2.75 -0.29
C ALA A 385 -24.47 -1.24 -0.08
N CYS A 386 -23.35 -0.54 -0.29
CA CYS A 386 -23.24 0.89 0.02
C CYS A 386 -22.94 1.78 -1.20
N GLY A 387 -22.78 1.22 -2.40
CA GLY A 387 -22.44 1.97 -3.62
C GLY A 387 -21.01 2.49 -3.70
N PHE A 388 -20.18 2.31 -2.65
CA PHE A 388 -18.81 2.78 -2.64
C PHE A 388 -17.96 2.14 -3.76
N ASN A 389 -17.22 2.94 -4.51
CA ASN A 389 -16.33 2.48 -5.57
C ASN A 389 -15.01 1.97 -4.98
N ASN A 390 -14.83 0.65 -4.97
CA ASN A 390 -13.62 0.00 -4.45
C ASN A 390 -12.60 -0.17 -5.57
N ASN A 391 -11.33 0.09 -5.29
CA ASN A 391 -10.25 -0.20 -6.24
C ASN A 391 -9.53 -1.46 -5.79
N PHE A 392 -9.55 -2.48 -6.65
CA PHE A 392 -8.92 -3.77 -6.39
C PHE A 392 -8.03 -4.18 -7.55
N TRP A 393 -7.10 -5.10 -7.30
CA TRP A 393 -6.46 -5.85 -8.38
C TRP A 393 -7.48 -6.74 -9.08
N GLY A 394 -7.38 -6.88 -10.40
CA GLY A 394 -8.16 -7.83 -11.19
C GLY A 394 -7.60 -8.05 -12.59
N LYS A 395 -8.17 -9.01 -13.31
CA LYS A 395 -7.78 -9.40 -14.66
C LYS A 395 -8.89 -9.06 -15.64
N LEU A 396 -8.51 -8.50 -16.79
CA LEU A 396 -9.41 -8.20 -17.88
C LEU A 396 -9.12 -9.15 -19.05
N ASP A 397 -10.14 -9.45 -19.85
CA ASP A 397 -9.95 -10.14 -21.13
C ASP A 397 -9.38 -9.18 -22.20
N SER A 398 -9.11 -9.71 -23.40
CA SER A 398 -8.59 -8.90 -24.52
C SER A 398 -9.53 -7.79 -24.99
N ASN A 399 -10.80 -7.81 -24.60
CA ASN A 399 -11.80 -6.78 -24.91
C ASN A 399 -12.02 -5.81 -23.74
N GLY A 400 -11.29 -5.96 -22.63
CA GLY A 400 -11.41 -5.12 -21.44
C GLY A 400 -12.56 -5.53 -20.50
N PHE A 401 -13.19 -6.70 -20.69
CA PHE A 401 -14.19 -7.21 -19.75
C PHE A 401 -13.52 -7.84 -18.53
N LEU A 402 -14.12 -7.61 -17.36
CA LEU A 402 -13.63 -8.17 -16.11
C LEU A 402 -13.78 -9.69 -16.08
N LEU A 403 -12.66 -10.40 -16.01
CA LEU A 403 -12.61 -11.85 -15.79
C LEU A 403 -12.73 -12.16 -14.30
N GLU A 404 -11.87 -11.56 -13.48
CA GLU A 404 -11.87 -11.74 -12.03
C GLU A 404 -11.27 -10.55 -11.28
N HIS A 405 -11.57 -10.44 -9.99
CA HIS A 405 -10.97 -9.45 -9.11
C HIS A 405 -10.62 -10.02 -7.74
N TYR A 406 -9.58 -9.48 -7.11
CA TYR A 406 -8.99 -10.01 -5.88
C TYR A 406 -9.46 -9.27 -4.61
N GLY A 407 -10.33 -8.28 -4.75
CA GLY A 407 -10.97 -7.61 -3.61
C GLY A 407 -11.76 -8.55 -2.71
N ARG A 408 -11.56 -8.45 -1.39
CA ARG A 408 -12.21 -9.32 -0.39
C ARG A 408 -13.38 -8.67 0.33
N LYS A 409 -13.23 -7.42 0.78
CA LYS A 409 -14.23 -6.66 1.56
C LYS A 409 -14.38 -5.25 1.01
N CYS A 410 -15.58 -4.69 1.14
CA CYS A 410 -15.79 -3.28 0.85
C CYS A 410 -14.91 -2.39 1.75
N GLN A 411 -14.29 -1.40 1.12
CA GLN A 411 -13.47 -0.39 1.76
C GLN A 411 -14.27 0.90 2.06
N GLY A 412 -15.60 0.88 1.94
CA GLY A 412 -16.44 2.04 2.24
C GLY A 412 -16.75 2.16 3.73
N PHE A 413 -17.00 3.37 4.22
CA PHE A 413 -17.64 3.62 5.52
C PHE A 413 -18.73 4.68 5.41
N PHE A 414 -19.64 4.70 6.38
CA PHE A 414 -20.64 5.74 6.56
C PHE A 414 -20.41 6.43 7.91
N THR A 415 -20.82 7.69 8.01
CA THR A 415 -20.74 8.46 9.25
C THR A 415 -22.16 8.68 9.72
N ASP A 416 -22.46 8.26 10.93
CA ASP A 416 -23.73 8.53 11.58
C ASP A 416 -23.83 10.04 11.87
N GLU A 417 -24.92 10.68 11.43
CA GLU A 417 -25.05 12.14 11.48
C GLU A 417 -25.27 12.67 12.90
N ASP A 418 -25.84 11.85 13.79
CA ASP A 418 -26.19 12.23 15.16
C ASP A 418 -25.01 12.05 16.13
N THR A 419 -24.28 10.95 15.99
CA THR A 419 -23.16 10.57 16.86
C THR A 419 -21.79 10.95 16.30
N GLY A 420 -21.68 11.11 14.97
CA GLY A 420 -20.41 11.28 14.27
C GLY A 420 -19.55 10.02 14.24
N GLU A 421 -20.08 8.88 14.70
CA GLU A 421 -19.39 7.60 14.65
C GLU A 421 -19.32 7.07 13.22
N ARG A 422 -18.23 6.34 12.92
CA ARG A 422 -17.99 5.79 11.58
C ARG A 422 -18.12 4.29 11.59
N GLU A 423 -19.09 3.80 10.84
CA GLU A 423 -19.32 2.38 10.69
C GLU A 423 -18.83 1.90 9.32
N HIS A 424 -18.08 0.80 9.33
CA HIS A 424 -17.52 0.22 8.12
C HIS A 424 -18.61 -0.52 7.35
N CYS A 425 -18.54 -0.47 6.02
CA CYS A 425 -19.36 -1.37 5.22
C CYS A 425 -18.89 -2.81 5.43
N ASN A 426 -19.78 -3.67 5.96
CA ASN A 426 -19.48 -5.07 6.24
C ASN A 426 -19.63 -6.00 5.03
N TYR A 427 -19.92 -5.46 3.85
CA TYR A 427 -20.07 -6.25 2.63
C TYR A 427 -18.76 -6.93 2.24
N ARG A 428 -18.82 -8.24 2.02
CA ARG A 428 -17.68 -9.07 1.58
C ARG A 428 -17.90 -9.55 0.15
N PHE A 429 -16.94 -9.23 -0.72
CA PHE A 429 -16.88 -9.77 -2.08
C PHE A 429 -16.47 -11.25 -2.09
N ARG A 430 -15.60 -11.64 -1.13
CA ARG A 430 -15.22 -13.04 -0.89
C ARG A 430 -15.34 -13.35 0.61
N ALA A 431 -16.02 -14.43 0.96
CA ALA A 431 -16.30 -14.82 2.34
C ALA A 431 -16.45 -16.34 2.48
N LYS A 432 -16.09 -16.84 3.66
CA LYS A 432 -16.37 -18.21 4.08
C LYS A 432 -17.70 -18.25 4.83
N TYR A 433 -18.56 -19.20 4.48
CA TYR A 433 -19.85 -19.30 5.13
C TYR A 433 -19.77 -20.09 6.43
N CYS A 434 -20.48 -19.60 7.45
CA CYS A 434 -20.73 -20.40 8.63
C CYS A 434 -21.76 -21.48 8.31
N PRO A 435 -21.45 -22.78 8.51
CA PRO A 435 -22.40 -23.86 8.23
C PRO A 435 -23.57 -23.88 9.21
N GLU A 436 -23.45 -23.21 10.37
CA GLU A 436 -24.48 -23.19 11.41
C GLU A 436 -25.44 -22.03 11.24
N CYS A 437 -24.96 -20.78 11.28
CA CYS A 437 -25.83 -19.59 11.17
C CYS A 437 -25.91 -19.00 9.75
N GLY A 438 -25.03 -19.40 8.83
CA GLY A 438 -24.98 -18.83 7.48
C GLY A 438 -24.34 -17.44 7.40
N ALA A 439 -23.65 -16.96 8.44
CA ALA A 439 -22.94 -15.68 8.40
C ALA A 439 -21.76 -15.69 7.41
N ASP A 440 -21.46 -14.52 6.82
CA ASP A 440 -20.28 -14.31 5.98
C ASP A 440 -19.05 -14.00 6.84
N ASN A 441 -18.08 -14.89 6.85
CA ASN A 441 -16.87 -14.76 7.65
C ASN A 441 -15.68 -14.44 6.76
N ASP A 442 -14.62 -13.91 7.37
CA ASP A 442 -13.32 -13.82 6.71
C ASP A 442 -12.89 -15.22 6.23
N ILE A 443 -12.24 -15.30 5.08
CA ILE A 443 -11.74 -16.58 4.53
C ILE A 443 -10.78 -17.24 5.53
N ALA A 444 -9.98 -16.44 6.24
CA ALA A 444 -9.06 -16.92 7.26
C ALA A 444 -9.73 -17.18 8.63
N ALA A 445 -11.02 -16.86 8.80
CA ALA A 445 -11.71 -17.05 10.06
C ALA A 445 -11.84 -18.55 10.40
N ARG A 446 -11.39 -18.90 11.61
CA ARG A 446 -11.54 -20.24 12.19
C ARG A 446 -12.79 -20.37 13.06
N ILE A 447 -13.37 -19.24 13.46
CA ILE A 447 -14.54 -19.13 14.32
C ILE A 447 -15.51 -18.17 13.65
N CYS A 448 -16.80 -18.49 13.68
CA CYS A 448 -17.82 -17.63 13.15
C CYS A 448 -17.97 -16.38 14.02
N HIS A 449 -17.92 -15.20 13.41
CA HIS A 449 -18.06 -13.93 14.13
C HIS A 449 -19.46 -13.67 14.70
N GLU A 450 -20.47 -14.45 14.30
CA GLU A 450 -21.87 -14.23 14.71
C GLU A 450 -22.37 -15.30 15.70
N CYS A 451 -22.00 -16.57 15.52
CA CYS A 451 -22.50 -17.67 16.35
C CYS A 451 -21.40 -18.48 17.04
N ASP A 452 -20.14 -18.04 16.98
CA ASP A 452 -18.96 -18.70 17.57
C ASP A 452 -18.69 -20.16 17.12
N ALA A 453 -19.42 -20.64 16.11
CA ALA A 453 -19.22 -21.96 15.54
C ALA A 453 -17.82 -22.09 14.93
N THR A 454 -17.19 -23.25 15.09
CA THR A 454 -15.88 -23.51 14.50
C THR A 454 -16.03 -23.69 12.98
N LEU A 455 -15.39 -22.80 12.23
CA LEU A 455 -15.35 -22.84 10.78
C LEU A 455 -14.28 -23.85 10.36
N VAL A 456 -14.71 -25.03 9.92
CA VAL A 456 -13.80 -26.11 9.52
C VAL A 456 -12.86 -25.64 8.41
N ASP A 457 -11.55 -25.76 8.64
CA ASP A 457 -10.50 -25.49 7.65
C ASP A 457 -10.66 -26.43 6.44
N PRO A 458 -10.88 -25.91 5.22
CA PRO A 458 -11.08 -26.71 4.02
C PRO A 458 -9.92 -27.68 3.72
N ASP A 459 -8.67 -27.30 4.02
CA ASP A 459 -7.51 -28.18 3.84
C ASP A 459 -7.52 -29.34 4.83
N LYS A 460 -7.86 -29.04 6.08
CA LYS A 460 -8.03 -30.07 7.12
C LYS A 460 -9.15 -31.03 6.73
N LYS A 461 -10.25 -30.49 6.24
CA LYS A 461 -11.43 -31.25 5.78
C LYS A 461 -11.11 -32.16 4.59
N LEU A 462 -10.32 -31.67 3.63
CA LEU A 462 -9.85 -32.45 2.49
C LEU A 462 -8.92 -33.59 2.95
N LYS A 463 -7.95 -33.30 3.82
CA LYS A 463 -7.05 -34.31 4.41
C LYS A 463 -7.81 -35.37 5.20
N GLU A 464 -8.76 -34.97 6.03
CA GLU A 464 -9.62 -35.89 6.78
C GLU A 464 -10.48 -36.74 5.84
N ALA A 465 -11.00 -36.18 4.76
CA ALA A 465 -11.77 -36.91 3.77
C ALA A 465 -10.93 -37.93 2.99
N LEU A 466 -9.70 -37.59 2.60
CA LEU A 466 -8.78 -38.51 1.92
C LEU A 466 -8.38 -39.71 2.79
N ASN A 467 -8.39 -39.56 4.12
CA ASN A 467 -8.08 -40.64 5.05
C ASN A 467 -9.25 -41.60 5.31
N LEU A 468 -10.45 -41.31 4.80
CA LEU A 468 -11.64 -42.15 4.97
C LEU A 468 -11.74 -43.20 3.86
N LYS A 469 -11.80 -44.48 4.24
CA LYS A 469 -11.96 -45.60 3.28
C LYS A 469 -13.31 -45.63 2.57
N ASP A 470 -14.31 -44.93 3.10
CA ASP A 470 -15.68 -44.86 2.59
C ASP A 470 -15.99 -43.53 1.87
N ALA A 471 -14.98 -42.69 1.65
CA ALA A 471 -15.11 -41.41 0.97
C ALA A 471 -14.58 -41.47 -0.47
N LEU A 472 -15.27 -40.78 -1.37
CA LEU A 472 -14.81 -40.46 -2.71
C LEU A 472 -14.46 -38.97 -2.72
N VAL A 473 -13.19 -38.66 -2.98
CA VAL A 473 -12.70 -37.29 -3.12
C VAL A 473 -12.12 -37.15 -4.52
N PHE A 474 -12.58 -36.15 -5.28
CA PHE A 474 -12.04 -35.85 -6.60
C PHE A 474 -12.05 -34.34 -6.88
N GLU A 475 -11.14 -33.92 -7.74
CA GLU A 475 -11.12 -32.59 -8.31
C GLU A 475 -12.22 -32.47 -9.37
N CYS A 476 -13.08 -31.47 -9.23
CA CYS A 476 -14.25 -31.29 -10.08
C CYS A 476 -13.87 -30.50 -11.32
N SER A 477 -13.83 -31.17 -12.47
CA SER A 477 -13.50 -30.58 -13.76
C SER A 477 -14.70 -29.92 -14.44
N ASP A 478 -15.93 -30.37 -14.16
CA ASP A 478 -17.15 -29.78 -14.73
C ASP A 478 -18.37 -29.95 -13.81
N MET A 479 -19.33 -29.02 -13.91
CA MET A 479 -20.61 -29.04 -13.21
C MET A 479 -21.77 -28.80 -14.18
N GLN A 480 -22.70 -29.76 -14.24
CA GLN A 480 -23.82 -29.74 -15.17
C GLN A 480 -25.16 -29.76 -14.44
N LEU A 481 -26.06 -28.83 -14.78
CA LEU A 481 -27.40 -28.74 -14.23
C LEU A 481 -28.41 -29.24 -15.27
N SER A 482 -29.35 -30.08 -14.83
CA SER A 482 -30.41 -30.62 -15.69
C SER A 482 -31.72 -30.77 -14.93
N VAL A 483 -32.84 -30.79 -15.66
CA VAL A 483 -34.15 -31.10 -15.08
C VAL A 483 -34.35 -32.61 -15.08
N HIS A 484 -34.58 -33.18 -13.90
CA HIS A 484 -34.90 -34.60 -13.75
C HIS A 484 -36.38 -34.77 -13.39
N LYS A 485 -37.10 -35.61 -14.13
CA LYS A 485 -38.51 -35.92 -13.87
C LYS A 485 -38.60 -37.23 -13.10
N LEU A 486 -39.31 -37.19 -11.98
CA LEU A 486 -39.65 -38.38 -11.19
C LEU A 486 -40.81 -39.13 -11.88
N GLU A 487 -40.95 -40.42 -11.57
CA GLU A 487 -42.09 -41.26 -12.03
C GLU A 487 -43.45 -40.67 -11.61
N SER A 488 -43.49 -39.90 -10.52
CA SER A 488 -44.68 -39.16 -10.06
C SER A 488 -45.02 -37.91 -10.89
N GLY A 489 -44.28 -37.61 -11.96
CA GLY A 489 -44.47 -36.43 -12.82
C GLY A 489 -43.89 -35.13 -12.26
N LYS A 490 -43.40 -35.12 -11.02
CA LYS A 490 -42.75 -33.96 -10.40
C LYS A 490 -41.34 -33.73 -10.98
N SER A 491 -40.99 -32.47 -11.21
CA SER A 491 -39.67 -32.07 -11.68
C SER A 491 -38.77 -31.66 -10.52
N GLN A 492 -37.52 -32.12 -10.55
CA GLN A 492 -36.47 -31.71 -9.62
C GLN A 492 -35.22 -31.28 -10.40
N LEU A 493 -34.40 -30.43 -9.78
CA LEU A 493 -33.11 -30.07 -10.34
C LEU A 493 -32.11 -31.19 -10.02
N LYS A 494 -31.39 -31.67 -11.03
CA LYS A 494 -30.24 -32.58 -10.89
C LYS A 494 -28.97 -31.78 -11.17
N VAL A 495 -28.03 -31.81 -10.22
CA VAL A 495 -26.68 -31.27 -10.38
C VAL A 495 -25.73 -32.44 -10.49
N THR A 496 -24.90 -32.46 -11.53
CA THR A 496 -23.88 -33.47 -11.75
C THR A 496 -22.51 -32.83 -11.65
N TYR A 497 -21.66 -33.37 -10.79
CA TYR A 497 -20.27 -33.00 -10.66
C TYR A 497 -19.40 -34.08 -11.30
N LEU A 498 -18.50 -33.68 -12.18
CA LEU A 498 -17.64 -34.56 -12.97
C LEU A 498 -16.19 -34.34 -12.56
N GLY A 499 -15.43 -35.42 -12.48
CA GLY A 499 -13.99 -35.38 -12.27
C GLY A 499 -13.28 -36.36 -13.19
N ASP A 500 -11.96 -36.44 -13.02
CA ASP A 500 -11.13 -37.36 -13.79
C ASP A 500 -11.48 -38.83 -13.51
N ASN A 501 -11.06 -39.72 -14.42
CA ASN A 501 -11.27 -41.17 -14.30
C ASN A 501 -12.75 -41.60 -14.15
N GLN A 502 -13.67 -40.88 -14.81
CA GLN A 502 -15.13 -41.12 -14.76
C GLN A 502 -15.74 -40.97 -13.36
N ALA A 503 -15.07 -40.27 -12.44
CA ALA A 503 -15.65 -39.92 -11.16
C ALA A 503 -16.86 -38.98 -11.38
N GLN A 504 -18.02 -39.36 -10.85
CA GLN A 504 -19.20 -38.51 -10.89
C GLN A 504 -20.06 -38.66 -9.65
N VAL A 505 -20.63 -37.54 -9.21
CA VAL A 505 -21.57 -37.47 -8.08
C VAL A 505 -22.76 -36.61 -8.47
N HIS A 506 -23.95 -37.02 -8.04
CA HIS A 506 -25.19 -36.30 -8.32
C HIS A 506 -25.82 -35.76 -7.03
N GLU A 507 -26.34 -34.55 -7.11
CA GLU A 507 -27.29 -33.99 -6.13
C GLU A 507 -28.65 -33.77 -6.78
N PHE A 508 -29.71 -33.94 -5.98
CA PHE A 508 -31.08 -33.73 -6.42
C PHE A 508 -31.78 -32.73 -5.50
N TRP A 509 -32.42 -31.72 -6.10
CA TRP A 509 -33.10 -30.63 -5.40
C TRP A 509 -34.57 -30.57 -5.83
N PRO A 510 -35.52 -31.02 -4.98
CA PRO A 510 -36.94 -31.10 -5.34
C PRO A 510 -37.69 -29.76 -5.47
N LEU A 511 -37.20 -28.70 -4.80
CA LEU A 511 -37.67 -27.30 -4.89
C LEU A 511 -39.20 -27.07 -4.83
N SER A 512 -39.95 -28.01 -4.23
CA SER A 512 -41.41 -28.01 -4.24
C SER A 512 -42.00 -27.21 -3.07
N THR A 513 -41.30 -27.13 -1.94
CA THR A 513 -41.77 -26.42 -0.73
C THR A 513 -40.89 -25.22 -0.40
N GLN A 514 -41.41 -24.26 0.38
CA GLN A 514 -40.63 -23.09 0.82
C GLN A 514 -39.38 -23.49 1.60
N LYS A 515 -39.47 -24.52 2.45
CA LYS A 515 -38.32 -25.06 3.18
C LYS A 515 -37.24 -25.59 2.23
N GLN A 516 -37.63 -26.33 1.19
CA GLN A 516 -36.69 -26.85 0.19
C GLN A 516 -36.04 -25.71 -0.63
N LYS A 517 -36.81 -24.67 -0.95
CA LYS A 517 -36.29 -23.48 -1.65
C LYS A 517 -35.29 -22.70 -0.79
N ALA A 518 -35.59 -22.51 0.49
CA ALA A 518 -34.67 -21.88 1.44
C ALA A 518 -33.37 -22.70 1.61
N GLU A 519 -33.49 -24.03 1.73
CA GLU A 519 -32.32 -24.92 1.80
C GLU A 519 -31.48 -24.88 0.52
N PHE A 520 -32.12 -24.85 -0.65
CA PHE A 520 -31.41 -24.68 -1.92
C PHE A 520 -30.69 -23.32 -2.00
N LYS A 521 -31.35 -22.24 -1.55
CA LYS A 521 -30.75 -20.91 -1.54
C LYS A 521 -29.49 -20.87 -0.65
N SER A 522 -29.56 -21.46 0.55
CA SER A 522 -28.43 -21.45 1.49
C SER A 522 -27.32 -22.44 1.12
N ARG A 523 -27.66 -23.66 0.67
CA ARG A 523 -26.69 -24.76 0.48
C ARG A 523 -26.21 -24.95 -0.96
N PHE A 524 -26.93 -24.41 -1.95
CA PHE A 524 -26.53 -24.47 -3.35
C PHE A 524 -26.25 -23.09 -3.93
N VAL A 525 -27.26 -22.20 -3.96
CA VAL A 525 -27.13 -20.90 -4.64
C VAL A 525 -25.99 -20.10 -4.04
N ARG A 526 -25.99 -19.88 -2.72
CA ARG A 526 -25.01 -19.02 -2.04
C ARG A 526 -23.53 -19.45 -2.25
N PRO A 527 -23.15 -20.74 -2.14
CA PRO A 527 -21.76 -21.15 -2.42
C PRO A 527 -21.40 -21.19 -3.92
N HIS A 528 -22.35 -21.50 -4.81
CA HIS A 528 -22.08 -21.64 -6.25
C HIS A 528 -22.27 -20.34 -7.04
N LEU A 529 -22.97 -19.32 -6.54
CA LEU A 529 -23.22 -18.11 -7.32
C LEU A 529 -21.91 -17.35 -7.58
N ALA A 530 -21.52 -17.26 -8.85
CA ALA A 530 -20.29 -16.59 -9.28
C ALA A 530 -20.43 -15.07 -9.19
N ASP A 531 -21.58 -14.53 -9.58
CA ASP A 531 -21.89 -13.11 -9.54
C ASP A 531 -22.64 -12.71 -8.26
N LYS A 532 -21.99 -12.94 -7.11
CA LYS A 532 -22.55 -12.76 -5.74
C LYS A 532 -23.26 -11.40 -5.50
N HIS A 533 -22.90 -10.37 -6.27
CA HIS A 533 -23.48 -9.03 -6.20
C HIS A 533 -24.89 -8.92 -6.81
N ARG A 534 -25.34 -9.90 -7.60
CA ARG A 534 -26.69 -9.96 -8.17
C ARG A 534 -27.48 -11.09 -7.51
N PRO A 535 -28.49 -10.80 -6.68
CA PRO A 535 -29.31 -11.84 -6.06
C PRO A 535 -29.89 -12.82 -7.09
N PHE A 536 -29.93 -14.10 -6.73
CA PHE A 536 -30.56 -15.14 -7.54
C PHE A 536 -31.80 -15.66 -6.81
N GLU A 537 -32.99 -15.30 -7.31
CA GLU A 537 -34.28 -15.60 -6.66
C GLU A 537 -35.09 -16.68 -7.40
N GLU A 538 -34.57 -17.20 -8.52
CA GLU A 538 -35.30 -18.20 -9.30
C GLU A 538 -35.33 -19.55 -8.58
N ALA A 539 -36.53 -20.13 -8.47
CA ALA A 539 -36.77 -21.33 -7.66
C ALA A 539 -37.39 -22.50 -8.47
N SER A 540 -37.44 -22.38 -9.79
CA SER A 540 -37.92 -23.47 -10.67
C SER A 540 -36.74 -24.18 -11.33
N PRO A 541 -36.72 -25.53 -11.40
CA PRO A 541 -35.61 -26.28 -12.00
C PRO A 541 -35.22 -25.81 -13.41
N SER A 542 -36.19 -25.51 -14.28
CA SER A 542 -35.94 -25.07 -15.65
C SER A 542 -35.24 -23.70 -15.73
N LYS A 543 -35.71 -22.72 -14.96
CA LYS A 543 -35.07 -21.40 -14.91
C LYS A 543 -33.68 -21.44 -14.27
N ILE A 544 -33.47 -22.33 -13.30
CA ILE A 544 -32.14 -22.53 -12.70
C ILE A 544 -31.16 -23.08 -13.74
N VAL A 545 -31.56 -24.10 -14.50
CA VAL A 545 -30.76 -24.66 -15.60
C VAL A 545 -30.46 -23.60 -16.66
N ALA A 546 -31.43 -22.77 -17.05
CA ALA A 546 -31.22 -21.68 -18.01
C ALA A 546 -30.18 -20.64 -17.53
N ASN A 547 -29.97 -20.55 -16.21
CA ASN A 547 -28.99 -19.66 -15.60
C ASN A 547 -27.76 -20.41 -15.06
N GLN A 548 -27.46 -21.62 -15.57
CA GLN A 548 -26.28 -22.39 -15.14
C GLN A 548 -24.99 -21.58 -15.21
N HIS A 549 -24.83 -20.73 -16.23
CA HIS A 549 -23.65 -19.87 -16.42
C HIS A 549 -23.36 -18.93 -15.24
N ARG A 550 -24.34 -18.67 -14.37
CA ARG A 550 -24.15 -17.86 -13.15
C ARG A 550 -23.55 -18.65 -11.99
N PHE A 551 -23.45 -19.98 -12.10
CA PHE A 551 -22.97 -20.85 -11.05
C PHE A 551 -21.58 -21.42 -11.39
N ARG A 552 -20.65 -21.31 -10.43
CA ARG A 552 -19.31 -21.88 -10.51
C ARG A 552 -19.27 -23.31 -9.94
N PRO A 553 -18.46 -24.21 -10.50
CA PRO A 553 -18.18 -25.50 -9.88
C PRO A 553 -17.35 -25.33 -8.59
N PRO A 554 -17.45 -26.27 -7.62
CA PRO A 554 -16.45 -26.40 -6.57
C PRO A 554 -15.13 -26.89 -7.16
N GLN A 555 -14.00 -26.70 -6.46
CA GLN A 555 -12.71 -27.28 -6.85
C GLN A 555 -12.63 -28.76 -6.47
N PHE A 556 -13.06 -29.11 -5.26
CA PHE A 556 -13.11 -30.51 -4.81
C PHE A 556 -14.52 -30.92 -4.39
N VAL A 557 -14.86 -32.15 -4.71
CA VAL A 557 -16.09 -32.82 -4.30
C VAL A 557 -15.75 -33.95 -3.33
N ILE A 558 -16.45 -33.97 -2.19
CA ILE A 558 -16.33 -35.02 -1.18
C ILE A 558 -17.68 -35.73 -1.09
N ALA A 559 -17.71 -37.01 -1.45
CA ALA A 559 -18.87 -37.87 -1.33
C ALA A 559 -18.60 -39.05 -0.40
N ARG A 560 -19.66 -39.64 0.17
CA ARG A 560 -19.59 -40.87 0.96
C ARG A 560 -20.42 -41.97 0.33
N LYS A 561 -19.96 -43.22 0.51
CA LYS A 561 -20.68 -44.39 0.00
C LYS A 561 -21.91 -44.67 0.87
N VAL A 562 -23.10 -44.66 0.27
CA VAL A 562 -24.37 -45.04 0.91
C VAL A 562 -25.00 -46.15 0.09
N GLY A 563 -24.88 -47.39 0.57
CA GLY A 563 -25.27 -48.57 -0.19
C GLY A 563 -24.44 -48.72 -1.47
N ARG A 564 -25.11 -48.68 -2.63
CA ARG A 564 -24.47 -48.76 -3.96
C ARG A 564 -24.17 -47.40 -4.60
N PHE A 565 -24.52 -46.29 -3.94
CA PHE A 565 -24.44 -44.95 -4.51
C PHE A 565 -23.49 -44.04 -3.73
N TRP A 566 -22.94 -43.04 -4.42
CA TRP A 566 -22.19 -41.95 -3.80
C TRP A 566 -23.15 -40.83 -3.46
N LYS A 567 -23.21 -40.46 -2.18
CA LYS A 567 -24.00 -39.32 -1.69
C LYS A 567 -23.07 -38.15 -1.43
N MET A 568 -23.42 -36.96 -1.95
CA MET A 568 -22.67 -35.75 -1.66
C MET A 568 -22.60 -35.53 -0.14
N ARG A 569 -21.38 -35.31 0.35
CA ARG A 569 -21.13 -34.93 1.75
C ARG A 569 -20.74 -33.46 1.79
N ASP A 570 -19.82 -33.05 0.92
CA ASP A 570 -19.26 -31.71 0.98
C ASP A 570 -18.62 -31.24 -0.32
N LYS A 571 -18.40 -29.92 -0.39
CA LYS A 571 -17.81 -29.22 -1.53
C LYS A 571 -16.77 -28.26 -0.99
N VAL A 572 -15.66 -28.12 -1.70
CA VAL A 572 -14.61 -27.16 -1.37
C VAL A 572 -14.40 -26.29 -2.60
N PHE A 573 -14.53 -24.98 -2.43
CA PHE A 573 -14.31 -24.01 -3.50
C PHE A 573 -12.89 -23.49 -3.46
N GLU A 574 -12.39 -23.06 -4.61
CA GLU A 574 -11.01 -22.57 -4.76
C GLU A 574 -10.71 -21.37 -3.87
N ASP A 575 -11.67 -20.47 -3.66
CA ASP A 575 -11.54 -19.32 -2.76
C ASP A 575 -11.55 -19.69 -1.26
N GLU A 576 -11.85 -20.94 -0.92
CA GLU A 576 -11.83 -21.45 0.45
C GLU A 576 -10.51 -22.14 0.79
N LEU A 577 -9.76 -22.63 -0.20
CA LEU A 577 -8.46 -23.22 0.03
C LEU A 577 -7.43 -22.14 0.38
N THR A 578 -6.57 -22.45 1.34
CA THR A 578 -5.41 -21.58 1.61
C THR A 578 -4.51 -21.63 0.37
N GLN A 579 -4.40 -20.52 -0.36
CA GLN A 579 -3.37 -20.38 -1.39
C GLN A 579 -2.02 -20.59 -0.69
N GLY A 580 -1.38 -21.71 -1.01
CA GLY A 580 -0.04 -22.07 -0.53
C GLY A 580 1.04 -21.15 -1.09
#